data_AF-A0A2V5QWL5-F1
#
_entry.id   AF-A0A2V5QWL5-F1
#
_cell.length_a   1.000
_cell.length_b   1.000
_cell.length_c   1.000
_cell.angle_alpha   90.00
_cell.angle_beta   90.00
_cell.angle_gamma   90.00
#
_symmetry.space_group_name_H-M   'P 1'
#
loop_
_entity.id
_entity.type
_entity.pdbx_description
1 polymer ?
#
loop_
_entity_poly.entity_id
_entity_poly.type
_entity_poly.pdbx_seq_one_letter_code
_entity_poly.pdbx_strand_id
1 'polypeptide(L)'
;MLKNTDYTAARQLIFIGEQNDVRSKLDPSEQRVYAALFDKYDGKKIADDTAEYLENYARIVRLVGKSFPDSGIEILLHNLADPAHSLVALENNVTGRHLRDGTTSLLLDLKRRQQLPE
;
A
#
# COMPACT_ATOMS: atom_id res chain seq x y z
N MET A 1 -27.86 12.77 -5.57
CA MET A 1 -27.22 12.04 -4.45
C MET A 1 -26.70 10.73 -4.98
N LEU A 2 -25.40 10.45 -4.84
CA LEU A 2 -24.77 9.23 -5.37
C LEU A 2 -25.40 7.99 -4.72
N LYS A 3 -26.27 7.30 -5.45
CA LYS A 3 -26.83 5.98 -5.07
C LYS A 3 -25.89 4.85 -5.51
N ASN A 4 -24.58 5.02 -5.32
CA ASN A 4 -23.63 3.95 -5.63
C ASN A 4 -22.94 3.56 -4.33
N THR A 5 -23.51 2.55 -3.66
CA THR A 5 -22.92 1.98 -2.45
C THR A 5 -21.84 1.00 -2.89
N ASP A 6 -20.62 1.50 -3.05
CA ASP A 6 -19.46 0.66 -3.38
C ASP A 6 -18.98 -0.06 -2.11
N TYR A 7 -19.27 -1.36 -2.04
CA TYR A 7 -18.94 -2.21 -0.90
C TYR A 7 -17.41 -2.34 -0.72
N THR A 8 -16.65 -2.31 -1.81
CA THR A 8 -15.18 -2.40 -1.78
C THR A 8 -14.58 -1.12 -1.23
N ALA A 9 -15.04 0.04 -1.70
CA ALA A 9 -14.59 1.34 -1.20
C ALA A 9 -14.91 1.50 0.30
N ALA A 10 -16.10 1.07 0.73
CA ALA A 10 -16.48 1.10 2.14
C ALA A 10 -15.57 0.22 3.01
N ARG A 11 -15.22 -0.99 2.55
CA ARG A 11 -14.23 -1.86 3.22
C ARG A 11 -12.87 -1.18 3.34
N GLN A 12 -12.36 -0.58 2.27
CA GLN A 12 -11.07 0.12 2.30
C GLN A 12 -11.07 1.31 3.27
N LEU A 13 -12.17 2.06 3.36
CA LEU A 13 -12.30 3.15 4.34
C LEU A 13 -12.28 2.64 5.79
N ILE A 14 -12.97 1.54 6.09
CA ILE A 14 -12.93 0.90 7.41
C ILE A 14 -11.51 0.40 7.72
N PHE A 15 -10.82 -0.20 6.75
CA PHE A 15 -9.42 -0.63 6.91
C PHE A 15 -8.50 0.53 7.33
N ILE A 16 -8.54 1.62 6.56
CA ILE A 16 -7.71 2.80 6.80
C ILE A 16 -8.06 3.41 8.17
N GLY A 17 -9.34 3.39 8.54
CA GLY A 17 -9.80 3.81 9.87
C GLY A 17 -9.15 3.01 11.00
N GLU A 18 -9.13 1.69 10.89
CA GLU A 18 -8.47 0.82 11.88
C GLU A 18 -6.96 1.05 11.94
N GLN A 19 -6.30 1.18 10.78
CA GLN A 19 -4.85 1.43 10.67
C GLN A 19 -4.41 2.75 11.33
N ASN A 20 -5.28 3.76 11.30
CA ASN A 20 -4.97 5.11 11.81
C ASN A 20 -5.51 5.34 13.24
N ASP A 21 -5.93 4.28 13.91
CA ASP A 21 -6.55 4.32 15.24
C ASP A 21 -7.68 5.35 15.31
N VAL A 22 -8.53 5.39 14.27
CA VAL A 22 -9.66 6.33 14.22
C VAL A 22 -10.65 6.03 15.32
N ARG A 23 -10.88 4.75 15.63
CA ARG A 23 -11.85 4.32 16.66
C ARG A 23 -11.60 4.94 18.03
N SER A 24 -10.33 5.11 18.43
CA SER A 24 -9.98 5.72 19.74
C SER A 24 -10.25 7.23 19.79
N LYS A 25 -10.35 7.87 18.63
CA LYS A 25 -10.54 9.33 18.47
C LYS A 25 -12.00 9.73 18.31
N LEU A 26 -12.90 8.77 18.13
CA LEU A 26 -14.34 8.99 17.97
C LEU A 26 -15.04 9.09 19.32
N ASP A 27 -16.13 9.86 19.39
CA ASP A 27 -16.98 9.92 20.57
C ASP A 27 -17.79 8.61 20.77
N PRO A 28 -18.40 8.37 21.95
CA PRO A 28 -19.12 7.12 22.22
C PRO A 28 -20.30 6.83 21.28
N SER A 29 -20.90 7.85 20.68
CA SER A 29 -22.01 7.70 19.74
C SER A 29 -21.48 7.31 18.34
N GLU A 30 -20.40 7.94 17.91
CA GLU A 30 -19.69 7.65 16.68
C GLU A 30 -19.02 6.27 16.72
N GLN A 31 -18.46 5.87 17.86
CA GLN A 31 -17.88 4.54 18.05
C GLN A 31 -18.90 3.42 17.81
N ARG A 32 -20.16 3.61 18.23
CA ARG A 32 -21.23 2.64 17.97
C ARG A 32 -21.56 2.54 16.49
N VAL A 33 -21.63 3.67 15.80
CA VAL A 33 -21.85 3.71 14.34
C VAL A 33 -20.69 3.05 13.61
N TYR A 34 -19.46 3.37 14.01
CA TYR A 34 -18.25 2.81 13.44
C TYR A 34 -18.17 1.29 13.67
N ALA A 35 -18.51 0.79 14.86
CA ALA A 35 -18.58 -0.65 15.12
C ALA A 35 -19.63 -1.36 14.24
N ALA A 36 -20.81 -0.76 14.07
CA ALA A 36 -21.84 -1.31 13.18
C ALA A 36 -21.38 -1.34 11.71
N LEU A 37 -20.64 -0.34 11.25
CA LEU A 37 -20.04 -0.32 9.91
C LEU A 37 -18.91 -1.36 9.78
N PHE A 38 -18.07 -1.49 10.81
CA PHE A 38 -17.01 -2.49 10.85
C PHE A 38 -17.57 -3.91 10.71
N ASP A 39 -18.62 -4.24 11.45
CA ASP A 39 -19.28 -5.54 11.35
C ASP A 39 -20.00 -5.72 10.00
N LYS A 40 -20.70 -4.68 9.52
CA LYS A 40 -21.43 -4.71 8.23
C LYS A 40 -20.52 -4.99 7.03
N TYR A 41 -19.28 -4.50 7.07
CA TYR A 41 -18.33 -4.61 5.96
C TYR A 41 -17.27 -5.70 6.18
N ASP A 42 -17.54 -6.68 7.06
CA ASP A 42 -16.61 -7.78 7.35
C ASP A 42 -15.21 -7.29 7.74
N GLY A 43 -15.14 -6.29 8.63
CA GLY A 43 -13.90 -5.64 9.07
C GLY A 43 -12.78 -6.60 9.47
N LYS A 44 -13.15 -7.78 10.00
CA LYS A 44 -12.23 -8.84 10.40
C LYS A 44 -11.52 -9.53 9.22
N LYS A 45 -12.19 -9.68 8.07
CA LYS A 45 -11.65 -10.33 6.86
C LYS A 45 -10.86 -9.38 5.96
N ILE A 46 -10.90 -8.08 6.23
CA ILE A 46 -10.24 -7.07 5.41
C ILE A 46 -8.71 -7.21 5.46
N ALA A 47 -8.17 -7.62 6.60
CA ALA A 47 -6.73 -7.89 6.75
C ALA A 47 -6.28 -9.07 5.87
N ASP A 48 -7.12 -10.12 5.78
CA ASP A 48 -6.83 -11.31 4.98
C ASP A 48 -6.86 -10.99 3.47
N ASP A 49 -7.86 -10.25 3.00
CA ASP A 49 -7.96 -9.82 1.60
C ASP A 49 -6.75 -8.96 1.20
N THR A 50 -6.26 -8.13 2.11
CA THR A 50 -5.10 -7.25 1.86
C THR A 50 -3.83 -8.05 1.57
N ALA A 51 -3.61 -9.17 2.26
CA ALA A 51 -2.45 -10.03 2.01
C ALA A 51 -2.49 -10.65 0.60
N GLU A 52 -3.67 -11.10 0.17
CA GLU A 52 -3.88 -11.64 -1.18
C GLU A 52 -3.65 -10.57 -2.27
N TYR A 53 -4.15 -9.35 -2.06
CA TYR A 53 -3.88 -8.23 -2.97
C TYR A 53 -2.40 -7.87 -3.01
N LEU A 54 -1.73 -7.83 -1.84
CA LEU A 54 -0.32 -7.51 -1.75
C LEU A 54 0.54 -8.54 -2.49
N GLU A 55 0.22 -9.83 -2.36
CA GLU A 55 0.88 -10.89 -3.13
C GLU A 55 0.69 -10.71 -4.64
N ASN A 56 -0.54 -10.40 -5.08
CA ASN A 56 -0.83 -10.12 -6.48
C ASN A 56 -0.02 -8.94 -7.01
N TYR A 57 0.06 -7.84 -6.25
CA TYR A 57 0.86 -6.69 -6.63
C TYR A 57 2.36 -7.01 -6.63
N ALA A 58 2.85 -7.82 -5.68
CA ALA A 58 4.23 -8.28 -5.67
C ALA A 58 4.56 -9.12 -6.92
N ARG A 59 3.62 -9.96 -7.38
CA ARG A 59 3.74 -10.68 -8.66
C ARG A 59 3.83 -9.72 -9.84
N ILE A 60 3.02 -8.67 -9.87
CA ILE A 60 3.08 -7.63 -10.93
C ILE A 60 4.44 -6.94 -10.92
N VAL A 61 4.91 -6.48 -9.75
CA VAL A 61 6.22 -5.83 -9.59
C VAL A 61 7.33 -6.71 -10.16
N ARG A 62 7.33 -8.00 -9.82
CA ARG A 62 8.26 -9.00 -10.37
C ARG A 62 8.19 -9.14 -11.89
N LEU A 63 6.99 -9.30 -12.44
CA LEU A 63 6.81 -9.53 -13.88
C LEU A 63 7.17 -8.29 -14.70
N VAL A 64 6.77 -7.11 -14.24
CA VAL A 64 7.12 -5.84 -14.90
C VAL A 64 8.63 -5.60 -14.77
N GLY A 65 9.23 -5.81 -13.60
CA GLY A 65 10.68 -5.65 -13.40
C GLY A 65 11.50 -6.52 -14.36
N LYS A 66 11.12 -7.79 -14.48
CA LYS A 66 11.72 -8.74 -15.43
C LYS A 66 11.53 -8.37 -16.91
N SER A 67 10.51 -7.58 -17.23
CA SER A 67 10.27 -7.13 -18.61
C SER A 67 11.19 -5.97 -19.02
N PHE A 68 11.82 -5.29 -18.05
CA PHE A 68 12.72 -4.15 -18.28
C PHE A 68 14.08 -4.35 -17.58
N PRO A 69 14.83 -5.43 -17.89
CA PRO A 69 16.16 -5.63 -17.31
C PRO A 69 17.11 -4.50 -17.72
N ASP A 70 17.99 -4.09 -16.81
CA ASP A 70 19.07 -3.10 -17.04
C ASP A 70 18.61 -1.72 -17.59
N SER A 71 17.31 -1.43 -17.46
CA SER A 71 16.66 -0.20 -17.97
C SER A 71 16.92 1.04 -17.10
N GLY A 72 17.51 0.86 -15.91
CA GLY A 72 17.60 1.93 -14.92
C GLY A 72 16.26 2.26 -14.25
N ILE A 73 15.20 1.48 -14.51
CA ILE A 73 13.87 1.62 -13.90
C ILE A 73 13.81 0.73 -12.66
N GLU A 74 13.49 1.33 -11.52
CA GLU A 74 13.20 0.63 -10.26
C GLU A 74 11.68 0.59 -10.05
N ILE A 75 11.16 -0.56 -9.61
CA ILE A 75 9.73 -0.75 -9.35
C ILE A 75 9.54 -1.12 -7.90
N LEU A 76 8.65 -0.40 -7.21
CA LEU A 76 8.46 -0.48 -5.78
C LEU A 76 6.99 -0.70 -5.44
N LEU A 77 6.73 -1.60 -4.50
CA LEU A 77 5.42 -1.77 -3.89
C LEU A 77 5.47 -1.32 -2.44
N HIS A 78 4.62 -0.36 -2.10
CA HIS A 78 4.48 0.12 -0.73
C HIS A 78 3.16 -0.37 -0.11
N ASN A 79 3.24 -0.99 1.07
CA ASN A 79 2.11 -1.21 1.95
C ASN A 79 1.96 -0.01 2.88
N LEU A 80 1.01 0.87 2.58
CA LEU A 80 0.77 2.09 3.36
C LEU A 80 0.10 1.83 4.72
N ALA A 81 -0.29 0.59 5.01
CA ALA A 81 -0.74 0.18 6.34
C ALA A 81 0.39 0.26 7.39
N ASP A 82 1.64 0.01 7.00
CA ASP A 82 2.80 0.20 7.89
C ASP A 82 3.77 1.21 7.25
N PRO A 83 3.54 2.53 7.42
CA PRO A 83 4.35 3.58 6.80
C PRO A 83 5.84 3.53 7.18
N ALA A 84 6.17 2.95 8.34
CA ALA A 84 7.54 2.80 8.81
C ALA A 84 8.29 1.65 8.09
N HIS A 85 7.55 0.62 7.65
CA HIS A 85 8.10 -0.52 6.92
C HIS A 85 7.37 -0.75 5.59
N SER A 86 7.08 0.33 4.88
CA SER A 86 6.10 0.26 3.79
C SER A 86 6.65 -0.44 2.56
N LEU A 87 7.95 -0.44 2.28
CA LEU A 87 8.48 -1.12 1.09
C LEU A 87 8.43 -2.65 1.22
N VAL A 88 7.48 -3.29 0.53
CA VAL A 88 7.20 -4.74 0.64
C VAL A 88 7.63 -5.55 -0.57
N ALA A 89 7.81 -4.92 -1.73
CA ALA A 89 8.43 -5.55 -2.89
C ALA A 89 9.26 -4.54 -3.67
N LEU A 90 10.39 -4.98 -4.21
CA LEU A 90 11.34 -4.17 -4.95
C LEU A 90 11.95 -5.01 -6.07
N GLU A 91 11.99 -4.44 -7.27
CA GLU A 91 12.63 -5.03 -8.44
C GLU A 91 13.49 -4.00 -9.16
N ASN A 92 14.57 -4.49 -9.77
CA ASN A 92 15.59 -3.68 -10.44
C ASN A 92 16.16 -2.60 -9.51
N ASN A 93 16.80 -3.00 -8.41
CA ASN A 93 17.36 -2.10 -7.39
C ASN A 93 18.45 -1.17 -7.97
N VAL A 94 18.08 0.05 -8.38
CA VAL A 94 19.03 1.04 -8.91
C VAL A 94 19.37 2.11 -7.87
N THR A 95 18.51 2.27 -6.86
CA THR A 95 18.68 3.31 -5.84
C THR A 95 19.42 2.81 -4.60
N GLY A 96 19.54 1.49 -4.41
CA GLY A 96 20.18 0.87 -3.24
C GLY A 96 19.23 0.69 -2.05
N ARG A 97 17.91 0.69 -2.30
CA ARG A 97 16.88 0.52 -1.26
C ARG A 97 16.80 -0.90 -0.74
N HIS A 98 16.26 -1.06 0.45
CA HIS A 98 16.07 -2.34 1.12
C HIS A 98 14.59 -2.56 1.42
N LEU A 99 14.17 -3.82 1.40
CA LEU A 99 12.83 -4.17 1.88
C LEU A 99 12.67 -3.65 3.31
N ARG A 100 11.45 -3.19 3.62
CA ARG A 100 11.06 -2.52 4.87
C ARG A 100 11.62 -1.11 5.04
N ASP A 101 12.24 -0.52 4.03
CA ASP A 101 12.44 0.92 4.03
C ASP A 101 11.08 1.63 4.16
N GLY A 102 11.08 2.75 4.88
CA GLY A 102 9.89 3.57 5.09
C GLY A 102 9.41 4.24 3.80
N THR A 103 8.26 4.89 3.90
CA THR A 103 7.61 5.50 2.75
C THR A 103 8.49 6.61 2.15
N THR A 104 9.00 6.41 0.95
CA THR A 104 9.71 7.49 0.23
C THR A 104 8.69 8.47 -0.36
N SER A 105 9.07 9.73 -0.52
CA SER A 105 8.30 10.69 -1.33
C SER A 105 7.94 10.01 -2.65
N LEU A 106 6.65 9.84 -2.94
CA LEU A 106 6.09 9.17 -4.13
C LEU A 106 6.38 9.97 -5.41
N LEU A 107 7.66 10.23 -5.66
CA LEU A 107 8.18 11.08 -6.71
C LEU A 107 8.85 10.19 -7.75
N LEU A 108 8.75 10.61 -9.01
CA LEU A 108 9.46 9.99 -10.11
C LEU A 108 10.92 10.45 -10.03
N ASP A 109 11.78 9.60 -9.48
CA ASP A 109 13.21 9.89 -9.34
C ASP A 109 13.97 9.38 -10.57
N LEU A 110 14.53 10.30 -11.36
CA LEU A 110 15.28 10.01 -12.58
C LEU A 110 16.78 10.03 -12.26
N LYS A 111 17.34 8.90 -11.85
CA LYS A 111 18.81 8.74 -11.80
C LYS A 111 19.37 8.72 -13.23
N ARG A 112 20.09 9.77 -13.63
CA ARG A 112 20.91 9.73 -14.85
C ARG A 112 22.12 8.82 -14.60
N ARG A 113 22.43 7.92 -15.54
CA ARG A 113 23.73 7.24 -15.60
C ARG A 113 24.82 8.30 -15.64
N GLN A 114 25.60 8.45 -14.57
CA GLN A 114 26.92 9.07 -14.68
C GLN A 114 27.86 7.98 -15.17
N GLN A 115 28.45 8.18 -16.36
CA GLN A 115 29.61 7.39 -16.76
C GLN A 115 30.74 7.76 -15.80
N LEU A 116 31.23 6.78 -15.04
CA LEU A 116 32.49 6.91 -14.31
C LEU A 116 33.62 7.05 -15.33
N PRO A 117 34.52 8.03 -15.20
CA PRO A 117 35.76 8.05 -15.99
C PRO A 117 36.68 6.91 -15.54
N GLU A 118 37.38 6.30 -16.51
CA GLU A 118 38.36 5.21 -16.33
C GLU A 118 39.47 5.52 -15.32
#